data_AF-A0A7C3S955-F1
#
_entry.id   AF-A0A7C3S955-F1
#
_cell.length_a   1.000
_cell.length_b   1.000
_cell.length_c   1.000
_cell.angle_alpha   90.00
_cell.angle_beta   90.00
_cell.angle_gamma   90.00
#
_symmetry.space_group_name_H-M   'P 1'
#
loop_
_entity.id
_entity.type
_entity.pdbx_description
1 polymer ?
#
loop_
_entity_poly.entity_id
_entity_poly.type
_entity_poly.pdbx_seq_one_letter_code
_entity_poly.pdbx_strand_id
1 'polypeptide(L)'
;MTLPLLQELSEVLARPKFAPLLLRRKTSVSEIILGVVALVKFCEPAALSGIIPEDPDDDMVIACAVAANANWIVSGDEHILRLGEFQGIRIGSPRDFLMAEFSGKVVMSATKFLPTQGRWLKISKQAKA
;
A
#
# COMPACT_ATOMS: atom_id res chain seq x y z
N MET A 1 2.92 9.30 -10.06
CA MET A 1 1.65 8.58 -10.25
C MET A 1 1.08 8.96 -11.60
N THR A 2 0.53 8.01 -12.35
CA THR A 2 -0.07 8.25 -13.67
C THR A 2 -1.57 8.52 -13.54
N LEU A 3 -2.19 9.12 -14.56
CA LEU A 3 -3.65 9.32 -14.58
C LEU A 3 -4.43 8.00 -14.57
N PRO A 4 -4.04 6.95 -15.32
CA PRO A 4 -4.76 5.67 -15.28
C PRO A 4 -4.77 5.03 -13.89
N LEU A 5 -3.67 5.07 -13.13
CA LEU A 5 -3.64 4.54 -11.75
C LEU A 5 -4.58 5.34 -10.82
N LEU A 6 -4.78 6.64 -11.07
CA LEU A 6 -5.71 7.45 -10.28
C LEU A 6 -7.16 7.10 -10.60
N GLN A 7 -7.42 6.88 -11.88
CA GLN A 7 -8.72 6.43 -12.36
C GLN A 7 -9.06 5.05 -11.79
N GLU A 8 -8.12 4.11 -11.86
CA GLU A 8 -8.30 2.77 -11.29
C GLU A 8 -8.59 2.84 -9.79
N LEU A 9 -7.84 3.64 -9.03
CA LEU A 9 -8.13 3.85 -7.60
C LEU A 9 -9.55 4.37 -7.37
N SER A 10 -10.01 5.33 -8.17
CA SER A 10 -11.36 5.87 -8.10
C SER A 10 -12.43 4.79 -8.37
N GLU A 11 -12.23 3.99 -9.42
CA GLU A 11 -13.13 2.90 -9.80
C GLU A 11 -13.16 1.78 -8.75
N VAL A 12 -12.00 1.43 -8.19
CA VAL A 12 -11.87 0.47 -7.09
C VAL A 12 -12.65 0.96 -5.87
N LEU A 13 -12.44 2.21 -5.45
CA LEU A 13 -13.12 2.79 -4.28
C LEU A 13 -14.63 2.94 -4.49
N ALA A 14 -15.10 3.04 -5.74
CA ALA A 14 -16.51 3.07 -6.09
C ALA A 14 -17.21 1.70 -6.00
N ARG A 15 -16.47 0.58 -5.86
CA ARG A 15 -17.06 -0.76 -5.78
C ARG A 15 -17.95 -0.90 -4.53
N PRO A 16 -19.10 -1.62 -4.60
CA PRO A 16 -20.07 -1.71 -3.50
C PRO A 16 -19.50 -2.18 -2.15
N LYS A 17 -18.46 -3.02 -2.18
CA LYS A 17 -17.79 -3.54 -0.98
C LYS A 17 -17.16 -2.44 -0.11
N PHE A 18 -16.85 -1.27 -0.67
CA PHE A 18 -16.29 -0.14 0.06
C PHE A 18 -17.32 0.84 0.60
N ALA A 19 -18.58 0.79 0.13
CA ALA A 19 -19.64 1.70 0.58
C ALA A 19 -19.84 1.72 2.12
N PRO A 20 -19.83 0.57 2.83
CA PRO A 20 -19.94 0.58 4.30
C PRO A 20 -18.76 1.29 4.98
N LEU A 21 -17.54 1.18 4.42
CA LEU A 21 -16.36 1.83 4.95
C LEU A 21 -16.43 3.35 4.77
N LEU A 22 -16.81 3.81 3.57
CA LEU A 22 -16.97 5.22 3.25
C LEU A 22 -18.00 5.89 4.16
N LEU A 23 -19.16 5.25 4.35
CA LEU A 23 -20.19 5.72 5.29
C LEU A 23 -19.67 5.80 6.73
N ARG A 24 -18.98 4.75 7.21
CA ARG A 24 -18.43 4.73 8.58
C ARG A 24 -17.39 5.84 8.80
N ARG A 25 -16.63 6.18 7.76
CA ARG A 25 -15.61 7.23 7.78
C ARG A 25 -16.17 8.62 7.48
N LYS A 26 -17.47 8.73 7.15
CA LYS A 26 -18.14 9.98 6.75
C LYS A 26 -17.39 10.68 5.62
N THR A 27 -16.98 9.91 4.61
CA THR A 27 -16.25 10.43 3.45
C THR A 27 -16.79 9.87 2.14
N SER A 28 -16.38 10.45 1.02
CA SER A 28 -16.72 10.02 -0.33
C SER A 28 -15.47 9.61 -1.13
N VAL A 29 -15.68 8.90 -2.25
CA VAL A 29 -14.61 8.60 -3.20
C VAL A 29 -13.94 9.89 -3.66
N SER A 30 -14.72 10.91 -4.04
CA SER A 30 -14.19 12.19 -4.53
C SER A 30 -13.31 12.92 -3.51
N GLU A 31 -13.68 12.89 -2.22
CA GLU A 31 -12.85 13.47 -1.16
C GLU A 31 -11.52 12.73 -0.99
N ILE A 32 -11.53 11.40 -1.05
CA ILE A 32 -10.31 10.60 -0.99
C ILE A 32 -9.42 10.91 -2.20
N ILE A 33 -10.00 10.92 -3.41
CA ILE A 33 -9.26 11.22 -4.64
C ILE A 33 -8.68 12.63 -4.58
N LEU A 34 -9.44 13.63 -4.12
CA LEU A 34 -8.91 14.99 -3.94
C LEU A 34 -7.73 15.02 -2.96
N GLY A 35 -7.81 14.26 -1.86
CA GLY A 35 -6.71 14.12 -0.90
C GLY A 35 -5.48 13.47 -1.52
N VAL A 36 -5.65 12.43 -2.34
CA VAL A 36 -4.55 11.76 -3.05
C VAL A 36 -3.91 12.71 -4.07
N VAL A 37 -4.72 13.39 -4.89
CA VAL A 37 -4.26 14.37 -5.89
C VAL A 37 -3.41 15.47 -5.25
N ALA A 38 -3.75 15.92 -4.05
CA ALA A 38 -2.98 16.92 -3.31
C ALA A 38 -1.59 16.45 -2.85
N LEU A 39 -1.34 15.13 -2.82
CA LEU A 39 -0.10 14.53 -2.30
C LEU A 39 0.78 13.92 -3.39
N VAL A 40 0.23 13.61 -4.56
CA VAL A 40 0.96 12.90 -5.62
C VAL A 40 1.64 13.86 -6.59
N LYS A 41 2.80 13.42 -7.12
CA LYS A 41 3.40 14.02 -8.31
C LYS A 41 2.96 13.23 -9.54
N PHE A 42 2.37 13.91 -10.52
CA PHE A 42 2.00 13.28 -11.79
C PHE A 42 3.21 13.09 -12.70
N CYS A 43 3.23 11.98 -13.43
CA CYS A 43 4.24 11.67 -14.43
C CYS A 43 3.65 10.80 -15.54
N GLU A 44 4.24 10.89 -16.73
CA GLU A 44 4.00 9.93 -17.80
C GLU A 44 4.75 8.62 -17.48
N PRO A 45 4.14 7.45 -17.67
CA PRO A 45 4.80 6.18 -17.42
C PRO A 45 5.96 5.95 -18.40
N ALA A 46 6.97 5.19 -17.97
CA ALA A 46 8.00 4.68 -18.89
C ALA A 46 7.39 3.70 -19.89
N ALA A 47 7.93 3.64 -21.11
CA ALA A 47 7.50 2.67 -22.12
C ALA A 47 8.03 1.27 -21.80
N LEU A 48 7.34 0.58 -20.88
CA LEU A 48 7.66 -0.78 -20.42
C LEU A 48 6.44 -1.69 -20.58
N SER A 49 6.70 -2.97 -20.85
CA SER A 49 5.67 -4.01 -20.91
C SER A 49 6.29 -5.41 -20.75
N GLY A 50 5.47 -6.40 -20.38
CA GLY A 50 5.86 -7.78 -20.16
C GLY A 50 6.69 -8.00 -18.88
N ILE A 51 6.56 -7.14 -17.87
CA ILE A 51 7.32 -7.27 -16.62
C ILE A 51 6.65 -8.29 -15.69
N ILE A 52 5.32 -8.27 -15.65
CA ILE A 52 4.48 -9.15 -14.83
C ILE A 52 3.54 -9.92 -15.78
N PRO A 53 4.00 -11.06 -16.34
CA PRO A 53 3.21 -11.81 -17.31
C PRO A 53 1.87 -12.34 -16.75
N GLU A 54 1.81 -12.59 -15.44
CA GLU A 54 0.61 -13.07 -14.75
C GLU A 54 -0.47 -12.00 -14.60
N ASP A 55 -0.07 -10.71 -14.58
CA ASP A 55 -0.97 -9.57 -14.49
C ASP A 55 -0.37 -8.36 -15.25
N PRO A 56 -0.56 -8.29 -16.57
CA PRO A 56 0.05 -7.22 -17.39
C PRO A 56 -0.43 -5.80 -17.04
N ASP A 57 -1.56 -5.65 -16.36
CA ASP A 57 -2.06 -4.34 -15.95
C ASP A 57 -1.15 -3.72 -14.86
N ASP A 58 -0.51 -4.56 -14.03
CA ASP A 58 0.43 -4.14 -12.98
C ASP A 58 1.77 -3.61 -13.51
N ASP A 59 2.11 -3.86 -14.79
CA ASP A 59 3.30 -3.29 -15.43
C ASP A 59 3.31 -1.75 -15.33
N MET A 60 2.12 -1.13 -15.31
CA MET A 60 1.99 0.30 -15.18
C MET A 60 2.48 0.85 -13.83
N VAL A 61 2.43 0.05 -12.76
CA VAL A 61 3.00 0.43 -11.46
C VAL A 61 4.52 0.53 -11.58
N ILE A 62 5.15 -0.45 -12.23
CA ILE A 62 6.60 -0.47 -12.44
C ILE A 62 7.01 0.67 -13.39
N ALA A 63 6.29 0.85 -14.50
CA ALA A 63 6.51 1.93 -15.44
C ALA A 63 6.41 3.33 -14.81
N CYS A 64 5.44 3.52 -13.92
CA CYS A 64 5.30 4.76 -13.16
C CYS A 64 6.49 4.99 -12.22
N ALA A 65 6.96 3.95 -11.54
CA ALA A 65 8.07 4.06 -10.59
C ALA A 65 9.39 4.41 -11.29
N VAL A 66 9.66 3.79 -12.45
CA VAL A 66 10.82 4.07 -13.30
C VAL A 66 10.80 5.52 -13.78
N ALA A 67 9.68 5.98 -14.35
CA ALA A 67 9.56 7.36 -14.81
C ALA A 67 9.70 8.39 -13.68
N ALA A 68 9.21 8.05 -12.48
CA ALA A 68 9.35 8.89 -11.30
C ALA A 68 10.74 8.86 -10.66
N ASN A 69 11.66 8.00 -11.11
CA ASN A 69 12.93 7.70 -10.45
C ASN A 69 12.72 7.37 -8.96
N ALA A 70 11.71 6.56 -8.67
CA ALA A 70 11.36 6.20 -7.30
C ALA A 70 12.47 5.37 -6.66
N ASN A 71 12.71 5.57 -5.36
CA ASN A 71 13.63 4.71 -4.61
C ASN A 71 12.97 3.38 -4.19
N TRP A 72 11.64 3.39 -4.09
CA TRP A 72 10.84 2.25 -3.62
C TRP A 72 9.53 2.13 -4.38
N ILE A 73 9.10 0.88 -4.59
CA ILE A 73 7.71 0.50 -4.82
C ILE A 73 7.22 -0.20 -3.56
N VAL A 74 6.15 0.33 -2.97
CA VAL A 74 5.52 -0.25 -1.79
C VAL A 74 4.19 -0.86 -2.21
N SER A 75 4.07 -2.18 -2.13
CA SER A 75 2.88 -2.90 -2.59
C SER A 75 2.44 -3.98 -1.59
N GLY A 76 1.16 -4.34 -1.64
CA GLY A 76 0.63 -5.55 -1.03
C GLY A 76 0.39 -6.68 -2.04
N ASP A 77 0.62 -6.43 -3.33
CA ASP A 77 0.39 -7.38 -4.41
C ASP A 77 1.53 -8.39 -4.52
N GLU A 78 1.22 -9.69 -4.52
CA GLU A 78 2.24 -10.73 -4.62
C GLU A 78 2.96 -10.76 -5.96
N HIS A 79 2.29 -10.41 -7.06
CA HIS A 79 2.90 -10.39 -8.40
C HIS A 79 3.99 -9.32 -8.47
N ILE A 80 3.70 -8.13 -7.94
CA ILE A 80 4.68 -7.04 -7.82
C ILE A 80 5.78 -7.40 -6.82
N LEU A 81 5.43 -7.93 -5.64
CA LEU A 81 6.40 -8.22 -4.58
C LEU A 81 7.43 -9.29 -4.98
N ARG A 82 7.06 -10.24 -5.83
CA ARG A 82 7.97 -11.29 -6.32
C ARG A 82 9.15 -10.74 -7.15
N LEU A 83 9.04 -9.54 -7.71
CA LEU A 83 10.13 -8.90 -8.43
C LEU A 83 11.31 -8.54 -7.49
N GLY A 84 11.03 -8.16 -6.24
CA GLY A 84 12.02 -7.81 -5.21
C GLY A 84 12.79 -6.50 -5.46
N GLU A 85 13.31 -6.32 -6.67
CA GLU A 85 13.96 -5.09 -7.13
C GLU A 85 13.79 -4.98 -8.65
N PHE A 86 13.61 -3.75 -9.16
CA PHE A 86 13.59 -3.50 -10.60
C PHE A 86 14.38 -2.25 -10.93
N GLN A 87 15.44 -2.38 -11.75
CA GLN A 87 16.30 -1.26 -12.17
C GLN A 87 16.81 -0.39 -11.00
N GLY A 88 17.19 -1.02 -9.87
CA GLY A 88 17.64 -0.33 -8.66
C GLY A 88 16.52 0.24 -7.78
N ILE A 89 15.26 0.07 -8.16
CA ILE A 89 14.08 0.43 -7.36
C ILE A 89 13.74 -0.75 -6.46
N ARG A 90 13.82 -0.55 -5.14
CA ARG A 90 13.51 -1.60 -4.16
C ARG A 90 12.01 -1.86 -4.11
N ILE A 91 11.60 -3.12 -4.07
CA ILE A 91 10.19 -3.51 -4.02
C ILE A 91 9.93 -4.25 -2.72
N GLY A 92 8.93 -3.82 -1.97
CA GLY A 92 8.62 -4.44 -0.68
C GLY A 92 7.26 -4.07 -0.14
N SER A 93 6.89 -4.73 0.96
CA SER A 93 5.64 -4.44 1.66
C SER A 93 5.74 -3.11 2.43
N PRO A 94 4.61 -2.52 2.86
CA PRO A 94 4.64 -1.35 3.75
C PRO A 94 5.47 -1.58 5.02
N ARG A 95 5.50 -2.83 5.52
CA ARG A 95 6.33 -3.21 6.67
C ARG A 95 7.81 -3.11 6.31
N ASP A 96 8.22 -3.65 5.17
CA ASP A 96 9.62 -3.67 4.75
C ASP A 96 10.14 -2.26 4.53
N PHE A 97 9.35 -1.40 3.88
CA PHE A 97 9.65 0.02 3.70
C PHE A 97 9.83 0.73 5.04
N LEU A 98 8.88 0.58 5.97
CA LEU A 98 8.95 1.24 7.28
C LEU A 98 10.16 0.78 8.10
N MET A 99 10.50 -0.51 8.05
CA MET A 99 11.66 -1.04 8.78
C MET A 99 12.99 -0.57 8.17
N ALA A 100 13.07 -0.47 6.84
CA ALA A 100 14.27 -0.03 6.15
C ALA A 100 14.53 1.48 6.34
N GLU A 101 13.50 2.32 6.17
CA GLU A 101 13.66 3.78 6.13
C GLU A 101 13.51 4.47 7.48
N PHE A 102 12.83 3.85 8.45
CA PHE A 102 12.48 4.49 9.73
C PHE A 102 13.00 3.73 10.97
N SER A 103 14.09 2.95 10.80
CA SER A 103 14.76 2.21 11.87
C SER A 103 15.26 3.14 12.99
N GLY A 104 14.40 3.36 14.00
CA GLY A 104 14.66 4.22 15.17
C GLY A 104 13.51 5.17 15.56
N LYS A 105 12.47 5.34 14.73
CA LYS A 105 11.32 6.24 15.01
C LYS A 105 9.94 5.60 14.90
N VAL A 106 9.83 4.35 14.43
CA VAL A 106 8.55 3.64 14.41
C VAL A 106 8.23 3.15 15.82
N VAL A 107 7.49 3.96 16.58
CA VAL A 107 6.77 3.45 17.75
C VAL A 107 5.67 2.54 17.23
N MET A 108 5.93 1.23 17.19
CA MET A 108 4.87 0.26 16.96
C MET A 108 3.92 0.36 18.15
N SER A 109 2.78 1.03 17.99
CA SER A 109 1.70 0.96 18.98
C SER A 109 1.15 -0.46 18.97
N ALA A 110 1.75 -1.32 19.78
CA ALA A 110 1.35 -2.67 20.03
C ALA A 110 0.09 -2.68 20.92
N THR A 111 -1.05 -2.19 20.43
CA THR A 111 -2.31 -2.49 21.13
C THR A 111 -2.79 -3.93 20.87
N LYS A 112 -2.02 -4.77 20.14
CA LYS A 112 -2.10 -6.25 20.17
C LYS A 112 -0.96 -6.88 19.37
N PHE A 113 0.24 -6.91 19.92
CA PHE A 113 1.24 -7.92 19.54
C PHE A 113 2.15 -8.13 20.75
N LEU A 114 1.81 -9.12 21.57
CA LEU A 114 2.73 -9.63 22.61
C LEU A 114 3.30 -10.95 22.06
N PRO A 115 4.56 -10.97 21.61
CA PRO A 115 5.25 -12.22 21.40
C PRO A 115 5.66 -12.72 22.79
N THR A 116 4.87 -13.61 23.37
CA THR A 116 5.38 -14.42 24.47
C THR A 116 5.68 -15.79 23.92
N GLN A 117 6.92 -16.22 24.15
CA GLN A 117 7.44 -17.52 23.75
C GLN A 117 6.40 -18.62 24.02
N GLY A 118 5.84 -19.18 22.95
CA GLY A 118 5.25 -20.52 22.95
C GLY A 118 4.11 -20.83 23.91
N ARG A 119 3.33 -19.87 24.45
CA ARG A 119 2.13 -20.22 25.24
C ARG A 119 1.02 -19.18 25.19
N TRP A 120 -0.14 -19.59 24.66
CA TRP A 120 -1.38 -18.83 24.72
C TRP A 120 -1.92 -18.86 26.16
N LEU A 121 -1.84 -17.73 26.87
CA LEU A 121 -2.53 -17.57 28.15
C LEU A 121 -3.99 -17.17 27.92
N LYS A 122 -4.91 -17.99 28.42
CA LYS A 122 -6.33 -17.64 28.55
C LYS A 122 -6.45 -16.45 29.49
N ILE A 123 -6.92 -15.32 28.99
CA ILE A 123 -7.27 -14.18 29.84
C ILE A 123 -8.71 -14.38 30.30
N SER A 124 -8.89 -14.79 31.55
CA SER A 124 -10.18 -14.73 32.24
C SER A 124 -10.54 -13.27 32.54
N LYS A 125 -11.82 -12.93 32.35
CA LYS A 125 -12.43 -11.67 32.83
C LYS A 125 -12.16 -11.53 34.33
N GLN A 126 -11.62 -10.40 34.75
CA GLN A 126 -11.98 -9.81 36.05
C GLN A 126 -12.13 -8.29 35.94
N ALA A 127 -13.10 -7.82 36.71
CA ALA A 127 -13.69 -6.50 36.71
C ALA A 127 -13.09 -5.62 37.82
N LYS A 128 -13.43 -4.32 37.73
CA LYS A 128 -13.42 -3.28 38.78
C LYS A 128 -12.05 -2.67 39.12
N ALA A 129 -11.97 -1.39 39.50
CA ALA A 129 -12.97 -0.54 40.14
C ALA A 129 -13.26 0.77 39.39
#